data_AF-A0A959I3A2-F1
#
_entry.id   AF-A0A959I3A2-F1
#
_cell.length_a   1.000
_cell.length_b   1.000
_cell.length_c   1.000
_cell.angle_alpha   90.00
_cell.angle_beta   90.00
_cell.angle_gamma   90.00
#
_symmetry.space_group_name_H-M   'P 1'
#
loop_
_entity.id
_entity.type
_entity.pdbx_description
1 polymer ?
#
loop_
_entity_poly.entity_id
_entity_poly.type
_entity_poly.pdbx_seq_one_letter_code
_entity_poly.pdbx_strand_id
1 'polypeptide(L)'
;MKNTLLLFLLIFSAALFLSLQPAAYIADANKPAIRLTLDTMDGQKMAEGPAPFRLPISGFRLSASVKMLANKPVAEVLEELGDEPVEHQVDTAIAGVSVERGRSLVLTGFADKPGGGRLSKQSKQFVCTSCHNVQKEDPDLSVADPQARLLYAQKMGIPFLQGTALYGAVNRTSFYNGDYEKKYGSLVAPARNNLREAIQLCAVECSQGRALKPWELESVLAYLWTIGLEMKDLGLSDKEYKQVNTALAIRKNKEAAVELIKSHYLQASPATFVEPPKDRREGYENIEGD
;
A
#
# COMPACT_ATOMS: atom_id res chain seq x y z
N MET A 1 -15.88 52.46 -56.71
CA MET A 1 -15.79 53.08 -55.36
C MET A 1 -15.49 51.93 -54.39
N LYS A 2 -14.27 51.40 -54.22
CA LYS A 2 -13.03 51.93 -53.62
C LYS A 2 -13.19 52.63 -52.27
N ASN A 3 -12.54 52.03 -51.26
CA ASN A 3 -12.17 52.51 -49.92
C ASN A 3 -13.35 52.77 -48.97
N THR A 4 -13.46 52.13 -47.82
CA THR A 4 -12.67 52.35 -46.59
C THR A 4 -13.14 51.23 -45.64
N LEU A 5 -12.33 50.42 -44.94
CA LEU A 5 -11.60 50.78 -43.73
C LEU A 5 -10.90 49.48 -43.25
N LEU A 6 -9.62 49.35 -43.54
CA LEU A 6 -8.72 48.33 -43.01
C LEU A 6 -7.59 49.08 -42.30
N LEU A 7 -7.80 49.48 -41.04
CA LEU A 7 -6.76 50.07 -40.21
C LEU A 7 -7.21 50.12 -38.75
N PHE A 8 -6.98 49.04 -37.99
CA PHE A 8 -6.76 49.10 -36.54
C PHE A 8 -6.00 47.82 -36.13
N LEU A 9 -4.75 47.76 -36.57
CA LEU A 9 -3.69 46.98 -35.93
C LEU A 9 -2.85 47.98 -35.11
N LEU A 10 -2.36 47.52 -33.96
CA LEU A 10 -1.32 48.14 -33.14
C LEU A 10 -1.77 49.29 -32.24
N ILE A 11 -2.13 48.96 -30.99
CA ILE A 11 -1.64 49.53 -29.73
C ILE A 11 -2.49 48.88 -28.62
N PHE A 12 -1.99 47.81 -28.02
CA PHE A 12 -2.16 47.54 -26.59
C PHE A 12 -0.99 46.66 -26.17
N SER A 13 0.11 47.34 -25.87
CA SER A 13 1.28 46.77 -25.23
C SER A 13 0.93 46.14 -23.89
N ALA A 14 1.47 44.94 -23.70
CA ALA A 14 2.22 44.53 -22.51
C ALA A 14 1.67 44.94 -21.14
N ALA A 15 0.84 44.06 -20.56
CA ALA A 15 0.83 43.79 -19.12
C ALA A 15 -0.04 42.56 -18.84
N LEU A 16 0.57 41.36 -18.79
CA LEU A 16 0.24 40.27 -17.85
C LEU A 16 1.12 39.04 -18.17
N PHE A 17 2.43 39.19 -17.95
CA PHE A 17 3.30 38.06 -17.66
C PHE A 17 3.80 38.29 -16.23
N LEU A 18 3.05 37.78 -15.25
CA LEU A 18 3.60 37.53 -13.93
C LEU A 18 3.46 36.04 -13.61
N SER A 19 4.63 35.48 -13.37
CA SER A 19 4.96 34.18 -12.84
C SER A 19 4.06 33.73 -11.69
N LEU A 20 3.46 32.54 -11.83
CA LEU A 20 3.05 31.73 -10.69
C LEU A 20 4.22 30.81 -10.32
N GLN A 21 5.02 31.22 -9.35
CA GLN A 21 5.90 30.33 -8.59
C GLN A 21 5.10 29.62 -7.49
N PRO A 22 5.47 28.40 -7.09
CA PRO A 22 4.81 27.69 -5.99
C PRO A 22 5.13 28.34 -4.63
N ALA A 23 4.14 28.32 -3.74
CA ALA A 23 4.18 28.90 -2.42
C ALA A 23 5.38 28.35 -1.60
N ALA A 24 6.29 29.27 -1.24
CA ALA A 24 7.33 29.02 -0.26
C ALA A 24 6.72 29.03 1.16
N TYR A 25 7.14 28.05 1.95
CA TYR A 25 6.87 27.90 3.36
C TYR A 25 7.53 29.06 4.12
N ILE A 26 6.74 30.00 4.66
CA ILE A 26 7.25 31.06 5.54
C ILE A 26 7.42 30.46 6.93
N ALA A 27 8.67 30.22 7.33
CA ALA A 27 9.03 29.93 8.70
C ALA A 27 8.91 31.21 9.54
N ASP A 28 8.17 31.12 10.64
CA ASP A 28 8.03 32.17 11.65
C ASP A 28 9.37 32.43 12.34
N ALA A 29 9.89 33.66 12.18
CA ALA A 29 11.21 34.07 12.66
C ALA A 29 11.25 34.49 14.15
N ASN A 30 10.20 34.23 14.95
CA ASN A 30 10.15 34.63 16.35
C ASN A 30 9.94 33.49 17.36
N LYS A 31 10.30 32.24 17.03
CA LYS A 31 10.44 31.17 18.04
C LYS A 31 11.89 31.06 18.54
N PRO A 32 12.13 31.06 19.87
CA PRO A 32 13.47 30.85 20.39
C PRO A 32 13.92 29.42 20.06
N ALA A 33 15.05 29.30 19.36
CA ALA A 33 15.72 28.04 19.12
C ALA A 33 16.22 27.48 20.46
N ILE A 34 15.74 26.29 20.83
CA ILE A 34 16.33 25.51 21.93
C ILE A 34 17.71 25.07 21.45
N ARG A 35 18.72 25.77 21.97
CA ARG A 35 20.14 25.50 21.75
C ARG A 35 20.54 24.40 22.74
N LEU A 36 20.55 23.15 22.29
CA LEU A 36 21.24 22.09 23.04
C LEU A 36 22.74 22.33 22.86
N THR A 37 23.34 22.91 23.90
CA THR A 37 24.79 23.05 24.05
C THR A 37 25.38 21.66 24.32
N LEU A 38 26.22 21.20 23.40
CA LEU A 38 27.18 20.12 23.66
C LEU A 38 28.31 20.72 24.51
N ASP A 39 28.10 20.75 25.81
CA ASP A 39 29.20 20.93 26.76
C ASP A 39 29.90 19.59 26.97
N THR A 40 31.22 19.69 26.87
CA THR A 40 32.22 18.64 27.00
C THR A 40 32.09 17.87 28.31
N MET A 41 31.98 16.56 28.23
CA MET A 41 32.38 15.65 29.31
C MET A 41 33.55 14.80 28.86
N ASP A 42 34.51 14.71 29.78
CA ASP A 42 35.82 14.12 29.67
C ASP A 42 35.85 12.66 29.18
N GLY A 43 36.80 12.38 28.30
CA GLY A 43 37.91 11.52 28.68
C GLY A 43 37.65 10.04 29.03
N GLN A 44 36.61 9.39 28.50
CA GLN A 44 36.56 7.93 28.46
C GLN A 44 36.73 7.42 27.02
N LYS A 45 37.82 6.67 26.82
CA LYS A 45 38.05 5.84 25.62
C LYS A 45 36.82 4.95 25.42
N MET A 46 36.03 5.27 24.39
CA MET A 46 35.07 4.35 23.82
C MET A 46 35.84 3.12 23.35
N ALA A 47 35.66 2.00 24.04
CA ALA A 47 36.07 0.70 23.53
C ALA A 47 35.39 0.52 22.16
N GLU A 48 36.17 0.04 21.18
CA GLU A 48 35.67 -0.33 19.87
C GLU A 48 34.43 -1.22 20.06
N GLY A 49 33.27 -0.73 19.63
CA GLY A 49 32.05 -1.51 19.64
C GLY A 49 32.25 -2.80 18.84
N PRO A 50 31.58 -3.90 19.21
CA PRO A 50 31.72 -5.16 18.50
C PRO A 50 31.47 -4.91 17.02
N ALA A 51 32.43 -5.37 16.19
CA ALA A 51 32.34 -5.25 14.74
C ALA A 51 30.93 -5.65 14.27
N PRO A 52 30.34 -4.92 13.31
CA PRO A 52 29.01 -5.25 12.82
C PRO A 52 28.98 -6.73 12.46
N PHE A 53 28.04 -7.47 13.05
CA PHE A 53 27.82 -8.87 12.76
C PHE A 53 27.51 -9.00 11.27
N ARG A 54 28.56 -9.21 10.48
CA ARG A 54 28.46 -9.58 9.08
C ARG A 54 27.92 -11.00 9.10
N LEU A 55 26.61 -11.13 8.92
CA LEU A 55 26.06 -12.37 8.38
C LEU A 55 26.94 -12.74 7.17
N PRO A 56 27.43 -13.99 7.09
CA PRO A 56 28.12 -14.43 5.90
C PRO A 56 27.07 -14.42 4.79
N ILE A 57 27.02 -13.33 4.02
CA ILE A 57 26.41 -13.36 2.70
C ILE A 57 27.38 -14.17 1.85
N SER A 58 27.39 -15.50 2.05
CA SER A 58 27.79 -16.39 0.99
C SER A 58 26.91 -15.97 -0.18
N GLY A 59 27.52 -15.45 -1.24
CA GLY A 59 26.81 -15.05 -2.46
C GLY A 59 26.14 -16.28 -3.05
N PHE A 60 24.94 -16.59 -2.55
CA PHE A 60 24.18 -17.74 -2.99
C PHE A 60 23.55 -17.34 -4.32
N ARG A 61 24.16 -17.83 -5.39
CA ARG A 61 23.68 -17.57 -6.74
C ARG A 61 22.45 -18.45 -6.96
N LEU A 62 21.26 -17.85 -6.80
CA LEU A 62 19.99 -18.50 -7.19
C LEU A 62 20.13 -19.06 -8.61
N SER A 63 19.65 -20.29 -8.83
CA SER A 63 19.64 -20.88 -10.17
C SER A 63 18.76 -20.03 -11.10
N ALA A 64 18.99 -20.11 -12.41
CA ALA A 64 18.24 -19.34 -13.40
C ALA A 64 16.72 -19.62 -13.31
N SER A 65 16.33 -20.87 -13.04
CA SER A 65 14.93 -21.26 -12.81
C SER A 65 14.32 -20.59 -11.57
N VAL A 66 15.07 -20.50 -10.46
CA VAL A 66 14.58 -19.83 -9.25
C VAL A 66 14.44 -18.32 -9.47
N LYS A 67 15.40 -17.69 -10.15
CA LYS A 67 15.33 -16.26 -10.48
C LYS A 67 14.13 -15.91 -11.37
N MET A 68 13.77 -16.81 -12.29
CA MET A 68 12.61 -16.62 -13.16
C MET A 68 11.31 -16.71 -12.37
N LEU A 69 11.18 -17.70 -11.49
CA LEU A 69 9.99 -17.88 -10.66
C LEU A 69 9.83 -16.76 -9.61
N ALA A 70 10.93 -16.25 -9.04
CA ALA A 70 10.92 -15.26 -7.97
C ALA A 70 10.16 -13.96 -8.31
N ASN A 71 10.19 -13.50 -9.57
CA ASN A 71 9.49 -12.28 -9.98
C ASN A 71 8.09 -12.53 -10.56
N LYS A 72 7.61 -13.79 -10.57
CA LYS A 72 6.24 -14.07 -11.02
C LYS A 72 5.24 -13.65 -9.94
N PRO A 73 4.06 -13.10 -10.32
CA PRO A 73 2.95 -12.92 -9.40
C PRO A 73 2.55 -14.25 -8.77
N VAL A 74 2.28 -14.25 -7.47
CA VAL A 74 1.83 -15.45 -6.74
C VAL A 74 0.55 -16.02 -7.35
N ALA A 75 -0.40 -15.15 -7.74
CA ALA A 75 -1.65 -15.57 -8.37
C ALA A 75 -1.41 -16.35 -9.68
N GLU A 76 -0.50 -15.89 -10.54
CA GLU A 76 -0.14 -16.57 -11.79
C GLU A 76 0.44 -17.97 -11.51
N VAL A 77 1.34 -18.08 -10.53
CA VAL A 77 1.96 -19.37 -10.17
C VAL A 77 0.93 -20.34 -9.60
N LEU A 78 -0.01 -19.86 -8.79
CA LEU A 78 -1.10 -20.66 -8.25
C LEU A 78 -2.01 -21.18 -9.38
N GLU A 79 -2.39 -20.31 -10.33
CA GLU A 79 -3.18 -20.70 -11.51
C GLU A 79 -2.42 -21.71 -12.40
N GLU A 80 -1.11 -21.55 -12.62
CA GLU A 80 -0.28 -22.51 -13.35
C GLU A 80 -0.21 -23.89 -12.67
N LEU A 81 -0.30 -23.93 -11.34
CA LEU A 81 -0.41 -25.17 -10.56
C LEU A 81 -1.84 -25.76 -10.61
N GLY A 82 -2.83 -25.00 -11.05
CA GLY A 82 -4.23 -25.39 -11.14
C GLY A 82 -5.03 -25.12 -9.86
N ASP A 83 -4.61 -24.13 -9.08
CA ASP A 83 -5.46 -23.52 -8.05
C ASP A 83 -6.60 -22.74 -8.71
N GLU A 84 -7.72 -22.61 -8.01
CA GLU A 84 -8.84 -21.79 -8.48
C GLU A 84 -8.46 -20.31 -8.44
N PRO A 85 -8.70 -19.53 -9.52
CA PRO A 85 -8.47 -18.10 -9.51
C PRO A 85 -9.29 -17.41 -8.41
N VAL A 86 -8.72 -16.39 -7.78
CA VAL A 86 -9.47 -15.54 -6.84
C VAL A 86 -10.65 -14.86 -7.55
N GLU A 87 -11.78 -14.69 -6.85
CA GLU A 87 -13.01 -14.14 -7.45
C GLU A 87 -12.88 -12.69 -7.94
N HIS A 88 -11.93 -11.94 -7.38
CA HIS A 88 -11.71 -10.52 -7.69
C HIS A 88 -10.70 -10.27 -8.82
N GLN A 89 -10.83 -11.01 -9.91
CA GLN A 89 -10.21 -10.65 -11.20
C GLN A 89 -10.79 -9.33 -11.72
N VAL A 90 -9.96 -8.49 -12.35
CA VAL A 90 -10.40 -7.18 -12.87
C VAL A 90 -11.39 -7.35 -14.01
N ASP A 91 -12.53 -6.67 -13.94
CA ASP A 91 -13.45 -6.59 -15.07
C ASP A 91 -13.02 -5.46 -16.02
N THR A 92 -12.30 -5.84 -17.07
CA THR A 92 -11.81 -4.93 -18.11
C THR A 92 -12.87 -4.57 -19.16
N ALA A 93 -14.05 -5.19 -19.12
CA ALA A 93 -15.15 -4.85 -20.02
C ALA A 93 -15.86 -3.55 -19.61
N ILE A 94 -15.71 -3.12 -18.36
CA ILE A 94 -16.28 -1.86 -17.88
C ILE A 94 -15.54 -0.68 -18.52
N ALA A 95 -16.28 0.12 -19.29
CA ALA A 95 -15.73 1.28 -19.96
C ALA A 95 -15.11 2.29 -18.97
N GLY A 96 -13.84 2.63 -19.22
CA GLY A 96 -13.12 3.64 -18.44
C GLY A 96 -12.25 3.10 -17.30
N VAL A 97 -12.21 1.78 -17.09
CA VAL A 97 -11.27 1.14 -16.17
C VAL A 97 -9.82 1.45 -16.58
N SER A 98 -9.00 1.84 -15.61
CA SER A 98 -7.58 2.18 -15.83
C SER A 98 -6.79 2.05 -14.53
N VAL A 99 -5.62 1.42 -14.62
CA VAL A 99 -4.67 1.30 -13.52
C VAL A 99 -4.26 2.67 -13.00
N GLU A 100 -4.02 3.63 -13.90
CA GLU A 100 -3.58 4.99 -13.56
C GLU A 100 -4.66 5.74 -12.79
N ARG A 101 -5.93 5.60 -13.18
CA ARG A 101 -7.06 6.19 -12.45
C ARG A 101 -7.20 5.56 -11.07
N GLY A 102 -7.05 4.24 -10.96
CA GLY A 102 -7.07 3.51 -9.70
C GLY A 102 -5.97 3.97 -8.76
N ARG A 103 -4.74 4.04 -9.25
CA ARG A 103 -3.58 4.55 -8.54
C ARG A 103 -3.82 5.97 -8.04
N SER A 104 -4.34 6.85 -8.89
CA SER A 104 -4.65 8.23 -8.53
C SER A 104 -5.71 8.32 -7.43
N LEU A 105 -6.75 7.48 -7.48
CA LEU A 105 -7.78 7.41 -6.42
C LEU A 105 -7.17 6.95 -5.09
N VAL A 106 -6.36 5.89 -5.09
CA VAL A 106 -5.74 5.34 -3.88
C VAL A 106 -4.77 6.34 -3.24
N LEU A 107 -3.94 7.01 -4.04
CA LEU A 107 -2.88 7.89 -3.55
C LEU A 107 -3.37 9.30 -3.24
N THR A 108 -4.35 9.82 -3.98
CA THR A 108 -4.73 11.25 -3.91
C THR A 108 -6.23 11.48 -3.70
N GLY A 109 -7.05 10.44 -3.84
CA GLY A 109 -8.51 10.56 -3.80
C GLY A 109 -9.11 11.22 -5.05
N PHE A 110 -8.34 11.42 -6.12
CA PHE A 110 -8.82 12.02 -7.37
C PHE A 110 -8.66 11.06 -8.55
N ALA A 111 -9.57 11.16 -9.52
CA ALA A 111 -9.40 10.59 -10.85
C ALA A 111 -10.08 11.48 -11.90
N ASP A 112 -9.55 11.41 -13.12
CA ASP A 112 -10.19 11.99 -14.29
C ASP A 112 -11.31 11.09 -14.78
N LYS A 113 -12.41 11.70 -15.23
CA LYS A 113 -13.53 10.98 -15.82
C LYS A 113 -13.10 10.29 -17.13
N PRO A 114 -13.69 9.13 -17.47
CA PRO A 114 -13.67 8.64 -18.84
C PRO A 114 -14.22 9.72 -19.78
N GLY A 115 -13.48 10.04 -20.85
CA GLY A 115 -13.86 11.11 -21.79
C GLY A 115 -13.50 12.54 -21.36
N GLY A 116 -12.84 12.73 -20.22
CA GLY A 116 -12.25 14.01 -19.81
C GLY A 116 -12.99 14.76 -18.69
N GLY A 117 -12.27 15.67 -18.04
CA GLY A 117 -12.72 16.44 -16.87
C GLY A 117 -12.47 15.72 -15.54
N ARG A 118 -12.41 16.50 -14.45
CA ARG A 118 -12.08 15.98 -13.10
C ARG A 118 -13.35 15.55 -12.36
N LEU A 119 -13.28 14.43 -11.64
CA LEU A 119 -14.33 14.08 -10.66
C LEU A 119 -14.18 14.88 -9.37
N SER A 120 -15.27 14.93 -8.60
CA SER A 120 -15.16 15.29 -7.20
C SER A 120 -14.24 14.30 -6.48
N LYS A 121 -13.45 14.82 -5.53
CA LYS A 121 -12.59 14.01 -4.66
C LYS A 121 -13.42 12.91 -4.00
N GLN A 122 -12.85 11.71 -3.90
CA GLN A 122 -13.50 10.54 -3.32
C GLN A 122 -13.92 10.80 -1.87
N SER A 123 -13.04 11.40 -1.07
CA SER A 123 -13.35 11.89 0.27
C SER A 123 -12.67 13.24 0.50
N LYS A 124 -13.34 14.09 1.30
CA LYS A 124 -12.77 15.36 1.72
C LYS A 124 -11.66 15.19 2.76
N GLN A 125 -11.75 14.15 3.59
CA GLN A 125 -10.92 13.98 4.79
C GLN A 125 -9.73 13.04 4.55
N PHE A 126 -10.00 11.80 4.16
CA PHE A 126 -9.00 10.74 4.12
C PHE A 126 -8.91 10.11 2.74
N VAL A 127 -7.72 9.69 2.35
CA VAL A 127 -7.49 8.86 1.16
C VAL A 127 -7.09 7.46 1.61
N CYS A 128 -7.06 6.48 0.73
CA CYS A 128 -6.72 5.10 1.11
C CYS A 128 -5.36 5.01 1.83
N THR A 129 -4.38 5.80 1.37
CA THR A 129 -3.05 5.90 1.99
C THR A 129 -2.99 6.67 3.30
N SER A 130 -4.10 7.26 3.76
CA SER A 130 -4.22 7.73 5.15
C SER A 130 -4.30 6.57 6.15
N CYS A 131 -4.65 5.37 5.68
CA CYS A 131 -4.85 4.19 6.53
C CYS A 131 -4.01 2.98 6.11
N HIS A 132 -3.59 2.90 4.85
CA HIS A 132 -2.94 1.69 4.32
C HIS A 132 -1.66 2.01 3.55
N ASN A 133 -0.61 1.23 3.76
CA ASN A 133 0.57 1.28 2.89
C ASN A 133 0.29 0.64 1.52
N VAL A 134 0.92 1.16 0.47
CA VAL A 134 0.97 0.54 -0.87
C VAL A 134 2.27 -0.25 -1.11
N GLN A 135 3.13 -0.32 -0.10
CA GLN A 135 4.37 -1.09 -0.07
C GLN A 135 4.24 -2.21 0.95
N LYS A 136 5.05 -3.26 0.83
CA LYS A 136 5.15 -4.33 1.84
C LYS A 136 5.59 -3.73 3.19
N GLU A 137 4.83 -4.04 4.25
CA GLU A 137 5.09 -3.55 5.62
C GLU A 137 5.37 -4.67 6.62
N ASP A 138 4.92 -5.89 6.33
CA ASP A 138 5.16 -7.06 7.16
C ASP A 138 6.44 -7.78 6.69
N PRO A 139 7.44 -8.01 7.56
CA PRO A 139 8.65 -8.72 7.17
C PRO A 139 8.37 -10.19 6.82
N ASP A 140 7.48 -10.83 7.58
CA ASP A 140 6.96 -12.17 7.36
C ASP A 140 5.46 -12.07 7.05
N LEU A 141 5.06 -12.52 5.86
CA LEU A 141 3.67 -12.41 5.40
C LEU A 141 2.76 -13.50 5.99
N SER A 142 3.32 -14.55 6.59
CA SER A 142 2.59 -15.71 7.10
C SER A 142 1.98 -15.50 8.49
N VAL A 143 2.37 -14.42 9.18
CA VAL A 143 1.96 -14.12 10.56
C VAL A 143 1.60 -12.65 10.72
N ALA A 144 0.59 -12.38 11.55
CA ALA A 144 0.24 -11.02 11.94
C ALA A 144 1.03 -10.65 13.21
N ASP A 145 2.19 -10.02 13.04
CA ASP A 145 3.04 -9.57 14.14
C ASP A 145 3.17 -8.03 14.14
N PRO A 146 2.38 -7.31 14.97
CA PRO A 146 2.41 -5.86 15.02
C PRO A 146 3.77 -5.28 15.41
N GLN A 147 4.55 -5.98 16.25
CA GLN A 147 5.85 -5.52 16.71
C GLN A 147 6.90 -5.63 15.60
N ALA A 148 6.92 -6.77 14.90
CA ALA A 148 7.80 -6.97 13.75
C ALA A 148 7.47 -5.98 12.62
N ARG A 149 6.18 -5.72 12.37
CA ARG A 149 5.69 -4.73 11.40
C ARG A 149 6.15 -3.31 11.75
N LEU A 150 6.08 -2.91 13.02
CA LEU A 150 6.54 -1.59 13.49
C LEU A 150 8.05 -1.40 13.25
N LEU A 151 8.87 -2.37 13.66
CA LEU A 151 10.32 -2.33 13.49
C LEU A 151 10.72 -2.34 12.00
N TYR A 152 10.01 -3.13 11.18
CA TYR A 152 10.24 -3.14 9.74
C TYR A 152 9.86 -1.81 9.09
N ALA A 153 8.70 -1.24 9.45
CA ALA A 153 8.27 0.05 8.94
C ALA A 153 9.27 1.17 9.25
N GLN A 154 9.77 1.22 10.49
CA GLN A 154 10.82 2.14 10.92
C GLN A 154 12.10 1.95 10.08
N LYS A 155 12.58 0.70 9.96
CA LYS A 155 13.80 0.38 9.20
C LYS A 155 13.69 0.78 7.72
N MET A 156 12.52 0.61 7.13
CA MET A 156 12.29 0.88 5.71
C MET A 156 11.88 2.34 5.43
N GLY A 157 11.66 3.15 6.47
CA GLY A 157 11.22 4.54 6.32
C GLY A 157 9.80 4.67 5.75
N ILE A 158 8.92 3.70 6.05
CA ILE A 158 7.50 3.72 5.67
C ILE A 158 6.63 4.01 6.90
N PRO A 159 5.46 4.67 6.74
CA PRO A 159 4.62 5.00 7.87
C PRO A 159 4.01 3.73 8.50
N PHE A 160 3.91 3.69 9.82
CA PHE A 160 3.18 2.64 10.53
C PHE A 160 1.69 3.02 10.60
N LEU A 161 0.87 2.41 9.75
CA LEU A 161 -0.54 2.75 9.59
C LEU A 161 -1.46 1.68 10.20
N GLN A 162 -2.67 2.11 10.58
CA GLN A 162 -3.65 1.30 11.30
C GLN A 162 -4.32 0.20 10.45
N GLY A 163 -4.40 0.38 9.14
CA GLY A 163 -4.92 -0.61 8.22
C GLY A 163 -3.82 -1.55 7.73
N THR A 164 -4.21 -2.76 7.34
CA THR A 164 -3.31 -3.71 6.66
C THR A 164 -2.84 -3.14 5.32
N ALA A 165 -1.59 -3.35 4.91
CA ALA A 165 -1.13 -2.93 3.60
C ALA A 165 -2.06 -3.37 2.44
N LEU A 166 -2.22 -2.47 1.47
CA LEU A 166 -2.84 -2.72 0.17
C LEU A 166 -1.92 -3.55 -0.73
N TYR A 167 -0.61 -3.55 -0.47
CA TYR A 167 0.33 -4.47 -1.10
C TYR A 167 -0.09 -5.91 -0.80
N GLY A 168 -0.25 -6.72 -1.84
CA GLY A 168 -0.73 -8.11 -1.72
C GLY A 168 -2.22 -8.26 -1.39
N ALA A 169 -3.02 -7.19 -1.38
CA ALA A 169 -4.44 -7.28 -1.02
C ALA A 169 -5.24 -8.21 -1.96
N VAL A 170 -4.87 -8.28 -3.23
CA VAL A 170 -5.49 -9.17 -4.23
C VAL A 170 -5.18 -10.65 -4.00
N ASN A 171 -4.18 -10.98 -3.17
CA ASN A 171 -3.84 -12.37 -2.85
C ASN A 171 -4.68 -12.92 -1.70
N ARG A 172 -5.37 -12.05 -0.94
CA ARG A 172 -6.22 -12.43 0.19
C ARG A 172 -7.62 -12.79 -0.28
N THR A 173 -8.31 -13.62 0.48
CA THR A 173 -9.69 -14.06 0.19
C THR A 173 -10.68 -13.63 1.27
N SER A 174 -10.22 -13.10 2.41
CA SER A 174 -11.11 -12.62 3.47
C SER A 174 -10.70 -11.28 4.07
N PHE A 175 -11.67 -10.39 4.27
CA PHE A 175 -11.49 -8.97 4.60
C PHE A 175 -12.38 -8.54 5.77
N TYR A 176 -12.07 -7.45 6.46
CA TYR A 176 -12.86 -6.97 7.61
C TYR A 176 -13.08 -8.05 8.70
N ASN A 177 -12.01 -8.77 9.06
CA ASN A 177 -12.05 -9.88 10.02
C ASN A 177 -12.00 -9.41 11.48
N GLY A 178 -12.29 -10.34 12.41
CA GLY A 178 -12.17 -10.09 13.84
C GLY A 178 -13.01 -8.91 14.30
N ASP A 179 -12.38 -7.97 15.01
CA ASP A 179 -13.07 -6.87 15.70
C ASP A 179 -13.69 -5.81 14.77
N TYR A 180 -13.46 -5.90 13.46
CA TYR A 180 -14.22 -5.09 12.50
C TYR A 180 -15.73 -5.31 12.60
N GLU A 181 -16.19 -6.50 12.98
CA GLU A 181 -17.61 -6.77 13.24
C GLU A 181 -18.13 -6.00 14.46
N LYS A 182 -17.32 -5.85 15.51
CA LYS A 182 -17.69 -5.03 16.68
C LYS A 182 -17.86 -3.55 16.29
N LYS A 183 -17.05 -3.06 15.35
CA LYS A 183 -17.04 -1.67 14.91
C LYS A 183 -18.14 -1.33 13.90
N TYR A 184 -18.34 -2.18 12.89
CA TYR A 184 -19.22 -1.90 11.76
C TYR A 184 -20.48 -2.77 11.71
N GLY A 185 -20.63 -3.72 12.64
CA GLY A 185 -21.79 -4.60 12.70
C GLY A 185 -22.00 -5.37 11.40
N SER A 186 -23.25 -5.45 10.94
CA SER A 186 -23.64 -6.18 9.73
C SER A 186 -23.03 -5.65 8.43
N LEU A 187 -22.49 -4.44 8.42
CA LEU A 187 -21.85 -3.85 7.23
C LEU A 187 -20.64 -4.66 6.76
N VAL A 188 -19.99 -5.43 7.65
CA VAL A 188 -18.84 -6.26 7.28
C VAL A 188 -19.24 -7.52 6.51
N ALA A 189 -20.49 -7.96 6.58
CA ALA A 189 -20.90 -9.26 6.05
C ALA A 189 -20.73 -9.34 4.52
N PRO A 190 -21.17 -8.35 3.71
CA PRO A 190 -20.92 -8.35 2.27
C PRO A 190 -19.43 -8.24 1.93
N ALA A 191 -18.66 -7.52 2.75
CA ALA A 191 -17.22 -7.30 2.54
C ALA A 191 -16.35 -8.53 2.89
N ARG A 192 -16.85 -9.45 3.73
CA ARG A 192 -16.04 -10.48 4.37
C ARG A 192 -15.27 -11.36 3.39
N ASN A 193 -15.87 -11.69 2.26
CA ASN A 193 -15.26 -12.56 1.24
C ASN A 193 -15.31 -11.92 -0.16
N ASN A 194 -15.41 -10.58 -0.23
CA ASN A 194 -15.53 -9.87 -1.49
C ASN A 194 -14.71 -8.58 -1.44
N LEU A 195 -13.60 -8.56 -2.18
CA LEU A 195 -12.68 -7.42 -2.19
C LEU A 195 -13.34 -6.14 -2.73
N ARG A 196 -14.29 -6.24 -3.65
CA ARG A 196 -15.04 -5.09 -4.17
C ARG A 196 -15.90 -4.45 -3.09
N GLU A 197 -16.65 -5.28 -2.36
CA GLU A 197 -17.44 -4.82 -1.21
C GLU A 197 -16.55 -4.29 -0.10
N ALA A 198 -15.38 -4.88 0.14
CA ALA A 198 -14.40 -4.37 1.10
C ALA A 198 -13.84 -3.00 0.71
N ILE A 199 -13.46 -2.79 -0.56
CA ILE A 199 -13.02 -1.48 -1.07
C ILE A 199 -14.17 -0.45 -0.93
N GLN A 200 -15.40 -0.86 -1.27
CA GLN A 200 -16.57 0.01 -1.22
C GLN A 200 -16.94 0.42 0.21
N LEU A 201 -16.87 -0.52 1.17
CA LEU A 201 -17.05 -0.25 2.59
C LEU A 201 -15.97 0.72 3.11
N CYS A 202 -14.71 0.53 2.72
CA CYS A 202 -13.61 1.44 3.10
C CYS A 202 -13.80 2.85 2.54
N ALA A 203 -14.23 2.95 1.27
CA ALA A 203 -14.48 4.21 0.61
C ALA A 203 -15.56 5.05 1.34
N VAL A 204 -16.61 4.40 1.85
CA VAL A 204 -17.72 5.08 2.53
C VAL A 204 -17.44 5.28 4.02
N GLU A 205 -17.12 4.22 4.76
CA GLU A 205 -17.08 4.24 6.22
C GLU A 205 -15.73 4.71 6.76
N CYS A 206 -14.62 4.12 6.27
CA CYS A 206 -13.29 4.46 6.77
C CYS A 206 -12.83 5.82 6.25
N SER A 207 -13.00 6.05 4.95
CA SER A 207 -12.56 7.30 4.31
C SER A 207 -13.56 8.43 4.52
N GLN A 208 -14.79 8.15 4.98
CA GLN A 208 -15.90 9.11 5.04
C GLN A 208 -16.15 9.77 3.68
N GLY A 209 -16.08 8.96 2.61
CA GLY A 209 -16.17 9.40 1.24
C GLY A 209 -17.51 9.07 0.60
N ARG A 210 -17.63 9.46 -0.67
CA ARG A 210 -18.71 8.98 -1.52
C ARG A 210 -18.43 7.53 -1.95
N ALA A 211 -19.50 6.84 -2.34
CA ALA A 211 -19.36 5.57 -3.03
C ALA A 211 -18.55 5.72 -4.33
N LEU A 212 -17.77 4.69 -4.65
CA LEU A 212 -17.04 4.62 -5.90
C LEU A 212 -18.01 4.21 -7.01
N LYS A 213 -17.88 4.83 -8.18
CA LYS A 213 -18.59 4.34 -9.37
C LYS A 213 -17.99 2.99 -9.79
N PRO A 214 -18.73 2.15 -10.53
CA PRO A 214 -18.23 0.84 -10.96
C PRO A 214 -16.85 0.89 -11.63
N TRP A 215 -16.64 1.84 -12.57
CA TRP A 215 -15.34 1.98 -13.21
C TRP A 215 -14.24 2.49 -12.26
N GLU A 216 -14.57 3.27 -11.23
CA GLU A 216 -13.60 3.73 -10.21
C GLU A 216 -13.17 2.57 -9.32
N LEU A 217 -14.13 1.76 -8.87
CA LEU A 217 -13.91 0.56 -8.08
C LEU A 217 -13.01 -0.44 -8.83
N GLU A 218 -13.36 -0.77 -10.07
CA GLU A 218 -12.55 -1.66 -10.90
C GLU A 218 -11.19 -1.06 -11.26
N SER A 219 -11.10 0.27 -11.41
CA SER A 219 -9.79 0.93 -11.58
C SER A 219 -8.92 0.76 -10.33
N VAL A 220 -9.48 0.94 -9.14
CA VAL A 220 -8.77 0.69 -7.87
C VAL A 220 -8.31 -0.76 -7.82
N LEU A 221 -9.19 -1.72 -8.10
CA LEU A 221 -8.85 -3.14 -8.15
C LEU A 221 -7.72 -3.41 -9.16
N ALA A 222 -7.79 -2.84 -10.37
CA ALA A 222 -6.75 -2.95 -11.38
C ALA A 222 -5.39 -2.44 -10.88
N TYR A 223 -5.36 -1.33 -10.13
CA TYR A 223 -4.14 -0.87 -9.48
C TYR A 223 -3.66 -1.83 -8.38
N LEU A 224 -4.55 -2.36 -7.54
CA LEU A 224 -4.16 -3.32 -6.49
C LEU A 224 -3.52 -4.58 -7.08
N TRP A 225 -3.96 -5.02 -8.26
CA TRP A 225 -3.32 -6.11 -9.00
C TRP A 225 -1.87 -5.81 -9.42
N THR A 226 -1.52 -4.53 -9.64
CA THR A 226 -0.13 -4.14 -9.94
C THR A 226 0.79 -4.15 -8.73
N ILE A 227 0.24 -4.22 -7.52
CA ILE A 227 0.98 -4.32 -6.25
C ILE A 227 0.62 -5.62 -5.51
N GLY A 228 0.22 -6.66 -6.25
CA GLY A 228 0.04 -8.01 -5.72
C GLY A 228 1.37 -8.63 -5.28
N LEU A 229 1.29 -9.72 -4.51
CA LEU A 229 2.48 -10.45 -4.07
C LEU A 229 3.19 -11.11 -5.26
N GLU A 230 4.51 -11.04 -5.25
CA GLU A 230 5.39 -11.84 -6.10
C GLU A 230 5.98 -13.01 -5.29
N MET A 231 6.43 -14.07 -5.97
CA MET A 231 7.01 -15.24 -5.29
C MET A 231 8.18 -14.90 -4.37
N LYS A 232 8.98 -13.89 -4.71
CA LYS A 232 10.10 -13.41 -3.88
C LYS A 232 9.64 -12.82 -2.54
N ASP A 233 8.40 -12.37 -2.44
CA ASP A 233 7.87 -11.75 -1.22
C ASP A 233 7.59 -12.80 -0.14
N LEU A 234 7.36 -14.04 -0.54
CA LEU A 234 6.97 -15.17 0.31
C LEU A 234 8.10 -15.70 1.20
N GLY A 235 9.35 -15.35 0.95
CA GLY A 235 10.47 -15.82 1.77
C GLY A 235 10.77 -17.32 1.65
N LEU A 236 10.33 -17.97 0.57
CA LEU A 236 10.60 -19.39 0.32
C LEU A 236 12.11 -19.70 0.33
N SER A 237 12.47 -20.83 0.94
CA SER A 237 13.82 -21.41 0.85
C SER A 237 14.11 -21.97 -0.55
N ASP A 238 15.38 -22.20 -0.86
CA ASP A 238 15.78 -22.82 -2.13
C ASP A 238 15.16 -24.20 -2.34
N LYS A 239 14.92 -24.94 -1.24
CA LYS A 239 14.27 -26.25 -1.28
C LYS A 239 12.81 -26.11 -1.69
N GLU A 240 12.10 -25.15 -1.12
CA GLU A 240 10.69 -24.86 -1.44
C GLU A 240 10.55 -24.35 -2.87
N TYR A 241 11.43 -23.44 -3.30
CA TYR A 241 11.49 -23.02 -4.71
C TYR A 241 11.71 -24.20 -5.68
N LYS A 242 12.56 -25.16 -5.32
CA LYS A 242 12.74 -26.39 -6.12
C LYS A 242 11.49 -27.25 -6.12
N GLN A 243 10.78 -27.35 -5.01
CA GLN A 243 9.51 -28.08 -4.92
C GLN A 243 8.46 -27.47 -5.85
N VAL A 244 8.26 -26.15 -5.80
CA VAL A 244 7.32 -25.43 -6.68
C VAL A 244 7.72 -25.59 -8.15
N ASN A 245 8.99 -25.36 -8.50
CA ASN A 245 9.47 -25.54 -9.87
C ASN A 245 9.29 -26.98 -10.38
N THR A 246 9.52 -27.98 -9.52
CA THR A 246 9.32 -29.38 -9.90
C THR A 246 7.85 -29.63 -10.18
N ALA A 247 6.95 -29.16 -9.32
CA ALA A 247 5.51 -29.31 -9.50
C ALA A 247 5.01 -28.70 -10.82
N LEU A 248 5.49 -27.49 -11.16
CA LEU A 248 5.22 -26.83 -12.44
C LEU A 248 5.74 -27.65 -13.64
N ALA A 249 6.99 -28.13 -13.57
CA ALA A 249 7.65 -28.80 -14.69
C ALA A 249 7.07 -30.18 -14.99
N ILE A 250 6.83 -31.00 -13.96
CA ILE A 250 6.39 -32.40 -14.13
C ILE A 250 4.88 -32.59 -13.96
N ARG A 251 4.16 -31.51 -13.61
CA ARG A 251 2.70 -31.50 -13.38
C ARG A 251 2.22 -32.51 -12.34
N LYS A 252 3.05 -32.78 -11.32
CA LYS A 252 2.72 -33.65 -10.16
C LYS A 252 2.85 -32.87 -8.86
N ASN A 253 2.16 -33.33 -7.82
CA ASN A 253 2.17 -32.72 -6.48
C ASN A 253 1.79 -31.23 -6.50
N LYS A 254 0.85 -30.85 -7.38
CA LYS A 254 0.50 -29.45 -7.60
C LYS A 254 -0.26 -28.89 -6.39
N GLU A 255 -1.13 -29.69 -5.80
CA GLU A 255 -1.89 -29.38 -4.60
C GLU A 255 -0.95 -29.12 -3.41
N ALA A 256 0.08 -29.96 -3.24
CA ALA A 256 1.09 -29.75 -2.20
C ALA A 256 1.91 -28.47 -2.42
N ALA A 257 2.17 -28.09 -3.68
CA ALA A 257 2.85 -26.83 -4.00
C ALA A 257 1.94 -25.62 -3.77
N VAL A 258 0.64 -25.72 -4.05
CA VAL A 258 -0.37 -24.70 -3.75
C VAL A 258 -0.45 -24.46 -2.24
N GLU A 259 -0.60 -25.53 -1.44
CA GLU A 259 -0.64 -25.43 0.02
C GLU A 259 0.65 -24.85 0.59
N LEU A 260 1.80 -25.24 0.03
CA LEU A 260 3.08 -24.64 0.39
C LEU A 260 3.05 -23.13 0.15
N ILE A 261 2.71 -22.68 -1.06
CA ILE A 261 2.67 -21.24 -1.39
C ILE A 261 1.71 -20.47 -0.48
N LYS A 262 0.50 -21.00 -0.27
CA LYS A 262 -0.53 -20.37 0.58
C LYS A 262 -0.16 -20.32 2.06
N SER A 263 0.73 -21.19 2.53
CA SER A 263 1.20 -21.16 3.92
C SER A 263 2.19 -20.02 4.21
N HIS A 264 2.79 -19.42 3.18
CA HIS A 264 3.75 -18.31 3.32
C HIS A 264 3.11 -16.91 3.26
N TYR A 265 1.77 -16.82 3.24
CA TYR A 265 1.08 -15.54 3.41
C TYR A 265 -0.33 -15.70 3.99
N LEU A 266 -0.74 -14.74 4.81
CA LEU A 266 -2.08 -14.72 5.39
C LEU A 266 -3.16 -14.48 4.33
N GLN A 267 -4.15 -15.37 4.25
CA GLN A 267 -5.35 -15.20 3.43
C GLN A 267 -6.33 -14.17 4.00
N ALA A 268 -6.16 -13.82 5.28
CA ALA A 268 -7.01 -12.93 6.04
C ALA A 268 -6.16 -12.16 7.06
N SER A 269 -6.31 -10.83 7.13
CA SER A 269 -5.69 -10.05 8.20
C SER A 269 -6.59 -10.08 9.43
N PRO A 270 -6.11 -10.51 10.61
CA PRO A 270 -6.86 -10.37 11.85
C PRO A 270 -6.96 -8.90 12.24
N ALA A 271 -8.01 -8.56 12.99
CA ALA A 271 -8.13 -7.26 13.65
C ALA A 271 -8.53 -7.47 15.11
N THR A 272 -7.83 -6.78 16.00
CA THR A 272 -8.11 -6.73 17.42
C THR A 272 -8.12 -5.26 17.82
N PHE A 273 -9.23 -4.80 18.37
CA PHE A 273 -9.37 -3.46 18.89
C PHE A 273 -9.26 -3.52 20.40
N VAL A 274 -8.35 -2.71 20.95
CA VAL A 274 -8.27 -2.47 22.38
C VAL A 274 -9.23 -1.37 22.76
N GLU A 275 -9.90 -1.51 23.90
CA GLU A 275 -10.66 -0.40 24.48
C GLU A 275 -9.71 0.77 24.72
N PRO A 276 -10.14 2.02 24.51
CA PRO A 276 -9.33 3.17 24.87
C PRO A 276 -9.05 3.17 26.38
N PRO A 277 -7.93 3.78 26.82
CA PRO A 277 -7.71 3.95 28.25
C PRO A 277 -8.83 4.76 28.89
N LYS A 278 -9.09 4.52 30.19
CA LYS A 278 -10.12 5.24 30.96
C LYS A 278 -9.90 6.76 30.88
N ASP A 279 -8.64 7.19 30.95
CA ASP A 279 -8.23 8.56 30.67
C ASP A 279 -7.22 8.59 29.50
N ARG A 280 -7.58 9.30 28.43
CA ARG A 280 -6.73 9.46 27.24
C ARG A 280 -5.54 10.38 27.46
N ARG A 281 -5.54 11.18 28.53
CA ARG A 281 -4.40 12.02 28.94
C ARG A 281 -3.34 11.22 29.67
N GLU A 282 -3.74 10.23 30.46
CA GLU A 282 -2.81 9.34 31.19
C GLU A 282 -2.31 8.20 30.30
N GLY A 283 -3.13 7.72 29.37
CA GLY A 283 -2.76 6.60 28.51
C GLY A 283 -3.11 5.25 29.13
N TYR A 284 -2.57 4.17 28.57
CA TYR A 284 -2.80 2.82 29.08
C TYR A 284 -2.01 2.58 30.37
N GLU A 285 -2.65 1.96 31.36
CA GLU A 285 -1.98 1.53 32.60
C GLU A 285 -0.81 0.59 32.25
N ASN A 286 0.37 0.84 32.83
CA ASN A 286 1.61 0.06 32.64
C ASN A 286 2.22 0.09 31.23
N ILE A 287 1.92 1.12 30.42
CA ILE A 287 2.65 1.39 29.18
C ILE A 287 3.40 2.72 29.34
N GLU A 288 4.74 2.65 29.34
CA GLU A 288 5.60 3.83 29.22
C GLU A 288 6.03 3.94 27.75
N GLY A 289 5.90 5.15 27.17
CA GLY A 289 6.43 5.43 25.83
C GLY A 289 7.93 5.71 25.91
N ASP A 290 8.68 5.21 24.93
CA ASP A 290 10.10 5.53 24.74
C ASP A 290 10.33 7.00 24.32
#